data_AF-Q117T1-F1
#
_entry.id   AF-Q117T1-F1
#
_cell.length_a   1.000
_cell.length_b   1.000
_cell.length_c   1.000
_cell.angle_alpha   90.00
_cell.angle_beta   90.00
_cell.angle_gamma   90.00
#
_symmetry.space_group_name_H-M   'P 1'
#
loop_
_entity.id
_entity.type
_entity.pdbx_description
1 polymer ?
#
loop_
_entity_poly.entity_id
_entity_poly.type
_entity_poly.pdbx_seq_one_letter_code
_entity_poly.pdbx_strand_id
1 'polypeptide(L)'
;MMTFNNNLPQKNQNNWQHQLDKFVKANQKELAALAWGLKLENGETDETIGIDLKETPKFVYCSKAAIETLNRNVDGKIQEILGLIDGYKPEIEVLMIAIGDSQIKLVYFQPEISPPNCFEQLGHNLDALLEILETGMSQFINL
;
A
#
# COMPACT_ATOMS: atom_id res chain seq x y z
N MET A 1 -35.89 -25.88 -4.65
CA MET A 1 -35.33 -24.69 -5.33
C MET A 1 -35.27 -23.58 -4.31
N MET A 2 -34.07 -23.22 -3.83
CA MET A 2 -33.91 -22.07 -2.94
C MET A 2 -33.62 -20.85 -3.81
N THR A 3 -34.54 -19.90 -3.83
CA THR A 3 -34.35 -18.58 -4.42
C THR A 3 -33.59 -17.71 -3.42
N PHE A 4 -32.31 -17.48 -3.69
CA PHE A 4 -31.54 -16.45 -2.98
C PHE A 4 -32.02 -15.08 -3.46
N ASN A 5 -32.81 -14.43 -2.62
CA ASN A 5 -33.23 -13.06 -2.82
C ASN A 5 -32.01 -12.16 -2.60
N ASN A 6 -31.26 -11.89 -3.66
CA ASN A 6 -30.09 -11.00 -3.66
C ASN A 6 -30.52 -9.53 -3.53
N ASN A 7 -31.17 -9.18 -2.43
CA ASN A 7 -31.16 -7.80 -1.96
C ASN A 7 -29.83 -7.57 -1.24
N LEU A 8 -28.73 -7.55 -2.01
CA LEU A 8 -27.51 -6.90 -1.56
C LEU A 8 -27.90 -5.42 -1.34
N PRO A 9 -27.73 -4.86 -0.13
CA PRO A 9 -27.93 -3.44 0.03
C PRO A 9 -26.95 -2.74 -0.92
N GLN A 10 -27.47 -2.03 -1.91
CA GLN A 10 -26.78 -0.96 -2.62
C GLN A 10 -26.41 0.12 -1.59
N LYS A 11 -25.40 -0.15 -0.78
CA LYS A 11 -24.62 0.91 -0.17
C LYS A 11 -23.57 1.23 -1.21
N ASN A 12 -23.55 2.46 -1.70
CA ASN A 12 -22.39 3.07 -2.32
C ASN A 12 -21.22 3.00 -1.33
N GLN A 13 -20.63 1.83 -1.11
CA GLN A 13 -19.37 1.69 -0.40
C GLN A 13 -18.33 2.22 -1.38
N ASN A 14 -17.63 3.29 -0.99
CA ASN A 14 -16.56 3.83 -1.78
C ASN A 14 -15.59 2.70 -2.12
N ASN A 15 -15.44 2.42 -3.41
CA ASN A 15 -14.60 1.35 -3.92
C ASN A 15 -13.14 1.82 -3.99
N TRP A 16 -12.66 2.35 -2.88
CA TRP A 16 -11.31 2.90 -2.76
C TRP A 16 -10.27 1.82 -3.05
N GLN A 17 -10.57 0.55 -2.76
CA GLN A 17 -9.67 -0.56 -3.08
C GLN A 17 -9.43 -0.69 -4.57
N HIS A 18 -10.48 -0.62 -5.40
CA HIS A 18 -10.35 -0.70 -6.85
C HIS A 18 -9.72 0.55 -7.44
N GLN A 19 -10.02 1.72 -6.87
CA GLN A 19 -9.36 2.96 -7.25
C GLN A 19 -7.87 2.91 -6.95
N LEU A 20 -7.49 2.40 -5.77
CA LEU A 20 -6.11 2.14 -5.40
C LEU A 20 -5.45 1.12 -6.34
N ASP A 21 -6.13 0.03 -6.71
CA ASP A 21 -5.57 -0.94 -7.68
C ASP A 21 -5.25 -0.28 -9.02
N LYS A 22 -6.15 0.56 -9.51
CA LYS A 22 -5.93 1.31 -10.75
C LYS A 22 -4.79 2.30 -10.62
N PHE A 23 -4.72 3.03 -9.50
CA PHE A 23 -3.61 3.93 -9.20
C PHE A 23 -2.28 3.18 -9.16
N VAL A 24 -2.21 2.05 -8.46
CA VAL A 24 -1.00 1.22 -8.37
C VAL A 24 -0.59 0.72 -9.75
N LYS A 25 -1.52 0.22 -10.55
CA LYS A 25 -1.24 -0.24 -11.93
C LYS A 25 -0.69 0.88 -12.83
N ALA A 26 -1.18 2.10 -12.65
CA ALA A 26 -0.74 3.25 -13.44
C ALA A 26 0.62 3.81 -13.01
N ASN A 27 1.05 3.54 -11.77
CA ASN A 27 2.23 4.17 -11.15
C ASN A 27 3.23 3.13 -10.59
N GLN A 28 3.31 1.93 -11.17
CA GLN A 28 4.17 0.86 -10.61
C GLN A 28 5.65 1.26 -10.55
N LYS A 29 6.15 1.98 -11.56
CA LYS A 29 7.55 2.42 -11.61
C LYS A 29 7.84 3.43 -10.51
N GLU A 30 6.97 4.42 -10.37
CA GLU A 30 7.04 5.48 -9.38
C GLU A 30 6.90 4.91 -7.96
N LEU A 31 5.97 3.98 -7.73
CA LEU A 31 5.82 3.32 -6.44
C LEU A 31 7.01 2.43 -6.09
N ALA A 32 7.63 1.76 -7.08
CA ALA A 32 8.85 0.99 -6.86
C ALA A 32 10.03 1.89 -6.50
N ALA A 33 10.21 2.99 -7.23
CA ALA A 33 11.21 3.99 -6.90
C ALA A 33 11.00 4.58 -5.51
N LEU A 34 9.76 4.90 -5.16
CA LEU A 34 9.39 5.44 -3.85
C LEU A 34 9.72 4.45 -2.74
N ALA A 35 9.29 3.19 -2.88
CA ALA A 35 9.53 2.17 -1.88
C ALA A 35 11.02 1.98 -1.60
N TRP A 36 11.86 2.01 -2.64
CA TRP A 36 13.30 1.95 -2.49
C TRP A 36 13.88 3.21 -1.83
N GLY A 37 13.48 4.39 -2.27
CA GLY A 37 13.93 5.66 -1.69
C GLY A 37 13.61 5.78 -0.20
N LEU A 38 12.39 5.41 0.20
CA LEU A 38 11.97 5.36 1.61
C LEU A 38 12.78 4.33 2.41
N LYS A 39 13.05 3.15 1.85
CA LYS A 39 13.93 2.16 2.51
C LYS A 39 15.34 2.69 2.74
N LEU A 40 15.92 3.42 1.77
CA LEU A 40 17.25 4.02 1.94
C LEU A 40 17.26 5.11 3.02
N GLU A 41 16.23 5.95 3.08
CA GLU A 41 16.11 6.99 4.09
C GLU A 41 15.91 6.41 5.50
N ASN A 42 15.06 5.38 5.60
CA ASN A 42 14.73 4.77 6.88
C ASN A 42 15.83 3.83 7.40
N GLY A 43 16.64 3.26 6.50
CA GLY A 43 17.74 2.36 6.86
C GLY A 43 17.26 0.97 7.28
N GLU A 44 17.98 0.35 8.23
CA GLU A 44 17.67 -0.99 8.73
C GLU A 44 16.64 -0.98 9.86
N THR A 45 15.42 -0.54 9.53
CA THR A 45 14.26 -0.57 10.43
C THR A 45 13.33 -1.73 10.09
N ASP A 46 12.58 -2.19 11.08
CA ASP A 46 11.48 -3.15 10.92
C ASP A 46 10.15 -2.46 10.53
N GLU A 47 10.23 -1.32 9.85
CA GLU A 47 9.06 -0.56 9.45
C GLU A 47 8.60 -0.95 8.05
N THR A 48 7.29 -1.12 7.91
CA THR A 48 6.62 -1.36 6.64
C THR A 48 6.02 -0.06 6.14
N ILE A 49 6.09 0.21 4.84
CA ILE A 49 5.45 1.38 4.23
C ILE A 49 3.93 1.18 4.30
N GLY A 50 3.24 2.17 4.83
CA GLY A 50 1.79 2.27 4.87
C GLY A 50 1.28 3.36 3.93
N ILE A 51 0.01 3.24 3.53
CA ILE A 51 -0.75 4.28 2.84
C ILE A 51 -1.93 4.60 3.74
N ASP A 52 -1.88 5.74 4.43
CA ASP A 52 -3.01 6.23 5.22
C ASP A 52 -3.94 6.97 4.27
N LEU A 53 -5.12 6.39 4.02
CA LEU A 53 -6.13 7.02 3.20
C LEU A 53 -7.00 7.97 4.02
N LYS A 54 -6.95 7.95 5.36
CA LYS A 54 -7.86 8.77 6.16
C LYS A 54 -7.62 10.27 5.89
N GLU A 55 -8.68 10.97 5.50
CA GLU A 55 -8.65 12.38 5.05
C GLU A 55 -7.88 12.57 3.74
N THR A 56 -6.60 12.94 3.81
CA THR A 56 -5.74 13.16 2.65
C THR A 56 -4.78 11.98 2.52
N PRO A 57 -4.86 11.19 1.43
CA PRO A 57 -3.97 10.07 1.18
C PRO A 57 -2.48 10.44 1.30
N LYS A 58 -1.76 9.71 2.14
CA LYS A 58 -0.33 9.93 2.39
C LYS A 58 0.42 8.64 2.70
N PHE A 59 1.72 8.64 2.45
CA PHE A 59 2.60 7.55 2.87
C PHE A 59 3.00 7.72 4.34
N VAL A 60 3.05 6.61 5.06
CA VAL A 60 3.43 6.57 6.49
C VAL A 60 4.32 5.35 6.75
N TYR A 61 5.02 5.33 7.88
CA TYR A 61 5.67 4.11 8.36
C TYR A 61 4.79 3.40 9.38
N CYS A 62 4.68 2.09 9.22
CA CYS A 62 3.95 1.20 10.11
C CYS A 62 4.96 0.24 10.75
N SER A 63 5.15 0.33 12.07
CA SER A 63 6.05 -0.59 12.76
C SER A 63 5.50 -2.02 12.72
N LYS A 64 6.40 -3.00 12.57
CA LYS A 64 6.04 -4.42 12.66
C LYS A 64 5.24 -4.77 13.91
N ALA A 65 5.63 -4.21 15.06
CA ALA A 65 4.92 -4.40 16.34
C ALA A 65 3.46 -3.91 16.30
N ALA A 66 3.16 -2.82 15.59
CA ALA A 66 1.80 -2.33 15.43
C ALA A 66 0.95 -3.29 14.57
N ILE A 67 1.53 -3.83 13.50
CA ILE A 67 0.87 -4.78 12.59
C ILE A 67 0.62 -6.12 13.31
N GLU A 68 1.58 -6.60 14.10
CA GLU A 68 1.40 -7.78 14.95
C GLU A 68 0.30 -7.59 16.00
N THR A 69 0.24 -6.40 16.60
CA THR A 69 -0.82 -6.03 17.54
C THR A 69 -2.18 -6.01 16.86
N LEU A 70 -2.28 -5.43 15.67
CA LEU A 70 -3.48 -5.48 14.85
C LEU A 70 -3.90 -6.92 14.58
N ASN A 71 -2.97 -7.79 14.15
CA ASN A 71 -3.27 -9.19 13.86
C ASN A 71 -3.84 -9.94 15.07
N ARG A 72 -3.28 -9.71 16.27
CA ARG A 72 -3.83 -10.27 17.52
C ARG A 72 -5.25 -9.75 17.80
N ASN A 73 -5.48 -8.45 17.60
CA ASN A 73 -6.79 -7.83 17.83
C ASN A 73 -7.88 -8.31 16.85
N VAL A 74 -7.49 -8.84 15.69
CA VAL A 74 -8.41 -9.41 14.69
C VAL A 74 -8.38 -10.94 14.67
N ASP A 75 -7.98 -11.58 15.77
CA ASP A 75 -7.94 -13.04 15.92
C ASP A 75 -7.13 -13.77 14.83
N GLY A 76 -5.99 -13.18 14.42
CA GLY A 76 -5.08 -13.79 13.45
C GLY A 76 -5.50 -13.65 11.98
N LYS A 77 -6.55 -12.87 11.68
CA LYS A 77 -7.11 -12.75 10.32
C LYS A 77 -6.17 -12.16 9.27
N ILE A 78 -5.05 -11.53 9.67
CA ILE A 78 -4.09 -10.90 8.76
C ILE A 78 -2.71 -11.55 8.84
N GLN A 79 -2.63 -12.79 9.34
CA GLN A 79 -1.37 -13.54 9.49
C GLN A 79 -0.60 -13.71 8.17
N GLU A 80 -1.31 -13.81 7.04
CA GLU A 80 -0.68 -13.89 5.71
C GLU A 80 0.09 -12.60 5.38
N ILE A 81 -0.45 -11.43 5.71
CA ILE A 81 0.23 -10.14 5.51
C ILE A 81 1.52 -10.09 6.34
N LEU A 82 1.48 -10.56 7.60
CA LEU A 82 2.70 -10.67 8.42
C LEU A 82 3.76 -11.57 7.78
N GLY A 83 3.35 -12.73 7.25
CA GLY A 83 4.27 -13.64 6.57
C GLY A 83 4.93 -13.02 5.34
N LEU A 84 4.20 -12.18 4.59
CA LEU A 84 4.75 -11.46 3.44
C LEU A 84 5.72 -10.35 3.87
N ILE A 85 5.44 -9.64 4.96
CA ILE A 85 6.38 -8.66 5.53
C ILE A 85 7.69 -9.35 5.95
N ASP A 86 7.60 -10.50 6.61
CA ASP A 86 8.79 -11.26 7.06
C ASP A 86 9.65 -11.77 5.89
N GLY A 87 9.03 -12.04 4.74
CA GLY A 87 9.71 -12.50 3.53
C GLY A 87 10.12 -11.40 2.54
N TYR A 88 9.81 -10.14 2.85
CA TYR A 88 9.91 -9.01 1.92
C TYR A 88 11.34 -8.72 1.46
N LYS A 89 11.52 -8.56 0.14
CA LYS A 89 12.78 -8.21 -0.53
C LYS A 89 12.68 -6.88 -1.26
N PRO A 90 13.03 -5.74 -0.62
CA PRO A 90 12.84 -4.41 -1.21
C PRO A 90 13.65 -4.17 -2.49
N GLU A 91 14.65 -5.00 -2.78
CA GLU A 91 15.44 -4.94 -4.02
C GLU A 91 14.70 -5.52 -5.23
N ILE A 92 13.62 -6.27 -5.01
CA ILE A 92 12.93 -7.05 -6.06
C ILE A 92 11.45 -6.71 -6.12
N GLU A 93 10.80 -6.51 -4.98
CA GLU A 93 9.34 -6.36 -4.91
C GLU A 93 8.94 -5.09 -4.13
N VAL A 94 7.66 -4.73 -4.25
CA VAL A 94 7.05 -3.62 -3.52
C VAL A 94 5.99 -4.19 -2.59
N LEU A 95 6.06 -3.80 -1.32
CA LEU A 95 5.07 -4.14 -0.29
C LEU A 95 4.66 -2.88 0.46
N MET A 96 3.36 -2.59 0.48
CA MET A 96 2.77 -1.51 1.27
C MET A 96 1.42 -1.95 1.87
N ILE A 97 1.01 -1.35 2.99
CA ILE A 97 -0.29 -1.60 3.62
C ILE A 97 -1.14 -0.34 3.54
N ALA A 98 -2.18 -0.36 2.72
CA ALA A 98 -3.17 0.70 2.68
C ALA A 98 -4.21 0.53 3.77
N ILE A 99 -4.54 1.62 4.46
CA ILE A 99 -5.50 1.68 5.54
C ILE A 99 -6.59 2.69 5.15
N GLY A 100 -7.80 2.19 4.92
CA GLY A 100 -9.00 2.97 4.64
C GLY A 100 -10.08 2.73 5.70
N ASP A 101 -11.31 3.16 5.42
CA ASP A 101 -12.43 3.08 6.35
C ASP A 101 -12.67 1.67 6.89
N SER A 102 -12.18 1.42 8.12
CA SER A 102 -12.25 0.14 8.83
C SER A 102 -11.68 -1.07 8.08
N GLN A 103 -10.87 -0.83 7.05
CA GLN A 103 -10.39 -1.86 6.13
C GLN A 103 -8.91 -1.64 5.82
N ILE A 104 -8.17 -2.73 5.72
CA ILE A 104 -6.80 -2.72 5.23
C ILE A 104 -6.73 -3.40 3.87
N LYS A 105 -5.74 -3.03 3.08
CA LYS A 105 -5.43 -3.65 1.80
C LYS A 105 -3.93 -3.76 1.62
N LEU A 106 -3.47 -4.95 1.26
CA LEU A 106 -2.09 -5.16 0.85
C LEU A 106 -1.90 -4.64 -0.58
N VAL A 107 -0.90 -3.80 -0.79
CA VAL A 107 -0.32 -3.48 -2.09
C VAL A 107 0.95 -4.30 -2.21
N TYR A 108 0.94 -5.32 -3.06
CA TYR A 108 2.07 -6.23 -3.22
C TYR A 108 2.24 -6.62 -4.68
N PHE A 109 3.40 -6.31 -5.25
CA PHE A 109 3.72 -6.62 -6.63
C PHE A 109 5.23 -6.63 -6.88
N GLN A 110 5.64 -7.36 -7.90
CA GLN A 110 6.99 -7.28 -8.45
C GLN A 110 6.97 -6.35 -9.68
N PRO A 111 7.64 -5.19 -9.67
CA PRO A 111 7.72 -4.32 -10.84
C PRO A 111 8.56 -4.95 -11.97
N GLU A 112 8.34 -4.49 -13.21
CA GLU A 112 9.12 -4.91 -14.38
C GLU A 112 10.61 -4.53 -14.26
N ILE A 113 10.88 -3.35 -13.71
CA ILE A 113 12.21 -2.84 -13.40
C ILE A 113 12.37 -2.86 -11.88
N SER A 114 13.50 -3.35 -11.39
CA SER A 114 13.74 -3.46 -9.94
C SER A 114 13.60 -2.10 -9.22
N PRO A 115 13.11 -2.07 -7.98
CA PRO A 115 12.97 -0.84 -7.20
C PRO A 115 14.22 0.07 -7.18
N PRO A 116 15.46 -0.44 -7.00
CA PRO A 116 16.67 0.38 -7.08
C PRO A 116 16.86 1.06 -8.44
N ASN A 117 16.61 0.32 -9.53
CA ASN A 117 16.76 0.84 -10.89
C ASN A 117 15.64 1.83 -11.24
N CYS A 118 14.42 1.63 -10.74
CA CYS A 118 13.35 2.62 -10.84
C CYS A 118 13.75 3.93 -10.17
N PHE A 119 14.33 3.87 -8.97
CA PHE A 119 14.77 5.05 -8.23
C PHE A 119 15.90 5.82 -8.93
N GLU A 120 16.87 5.11 -9.50
CA GLU A 120 17.93 5.70 -10.32
C GLU A 120 17.37 6.39 -11.57
N GLN A 121 16.47 5.72 -12.30
CA GLN A 121 15.87 6.29 -13.51
C GLN A 121 15.01 7.54 -13.27
N LEU A 122 14.45 7.70 -12.07
CA LEU A 122 13.66 8.88 -11.69
C LEU A 122 14.50 9.99 -11.04
N GLY A 123 15.83 9.82 -10.97
CA GLY A 123 16.75 10.88 -10.56
C GLY A 123 16.83 11.13 -9.05
N HIS A 124 16.48 10.14 -8.22
CA HIS A 124 16.66 10.13 -6.76
C HIS A 124 15.95 11.25 -5.97
N ASN A 125 14.98 11.95 -6.55
CA ASN A 125 14.24 12.99 -5.83
C ASN A 125 13.04 12.38 -5.09
N LEU A 126 13.29 11.94 -3.85
CA LEU A 126 12.30 11.28 -3.00
C LEU A 126 11.14 12.22 -2.64
N ASP A 127 11.43 13.45 -2.21
CA ASP A 127 10.41 14.42 -1.78
C ASP A 127 9.43 14.75 -2.91
N ALA A 128 9.96 15.00 -4.13
CA ALA A 128 9.10 15.26 -5.28
C ALA A 128 8.26 14.03 -5.65
N LEU A 129 8.82 12.83 -5.52
CA LEU A 129 8.11 11.59 -5.82
C LEU A 129 6.98 11.32 -4.82
N LEU A 130 7.22 11.57 -3.53
CA LEU A 130 6.19 11.57 -2.49
C LEU A 130 5.06 12.53 -2.84
N GLU A 131 5.38 13.80 -3.10
CA GLU A 131 4.39 14.84 -3.41
C GLU A 131 3.54 14.46 -4.64
N ILE A 132 4.17 13.98 -5.71
CA ILE A 132 3.48 13.56 -6.93
C ILE A 132 2.51 12.41 -6.65
N LEU A 133 2.98 11.38 -5.92
CA LEU A 133 2.18 10.19 -5.67
C LEU A 133 1.04 10.46 -4.68
N GLU A 134 1.26 11.23 -3.61
CA GLU A 134 0.22 11.63 -2.66
C GLU A 134 -0.84 12.53 -3.29
N THR A 135 -0.41 13.48 -4.12
CA THR A 135 -1.32 14.31 -4.94
C THR A 135 -2.11 13.42 -5.89
N GLY A 136 -1.45 12.49 -6.58
CA GLY A 136 -2.09 11.55 -7.49
C GLY A 136 -3.13 10.67 -6.80
N MET A 137 -2.81 10.12 -5.61
CA MET A 137 -3.75 9.35 -4.80
C MET A 137 -4.95 10.21 -4.41
N SER A 138 -4.73 11.44 -3.95
CA SER A 138 -5.79 12.38 -3.54
C SER A 138 -6.75 12.74 -4.68
N GLN A 139 -6.27 12.76 -5.92
CA GLN A 139 -7.10 13.02 -7.10
C GLN A 139 -7.86 11.76 -7.59
N PHE A 140 -7.31 10.58 -7.34
CA PHE A 140 -7.78 9.32 -7.91
C PHE A 140 -8.69 8.52 -6.97
N ILE A 141 -8.50 8.68 -5.66
CA ILE A 141 -9.18 7.93 -4.61
C ILE A 141 -10.24 8.82 -3.95
N ASN A 142 -11.49 8.39 -4.02
CA ASN A 142 -12.62 8.98 -3.32
C ASN A 142 -13.03 8.05 -2.17
N LEU A 143 -13.13 8.59 -0.95
CA LEU A 143 -13.43 7.89 0.30
C LEU A 143 -14.83 8.16 0.81
#